data_AF-A0A117MRB7-F1
#
_entry.id   AF-A0A117MRB7-F1
#
_cell.length_a   1.000
_cell.length_b   1.000
_cell.length_c   1.000
_cell.angle_alpha   90.00
_cell.angle_beta   90.00
_cell.angle_gamma   90.00
#
_symmetry.space_group_name_H-M   'P 1'
#
loop_
_entity.id
_entity.type
_entity.pdbx_description
1 polymer ?
#
loop_
_entity_poly.entity_id
_entity_poly.type
_entity_poly.pdbx_seq_one_letter_code
_entity_poly.pdbx_strand_id
1 'polypeptide(L)'
;MPRYWFRLDDVAPLTAHAIGCEQHTTTRAEALAGANNGPALVFASTRDGATLRSNGNPAWYDHDGSQHCAYATAWRHAPTGRTSHVHLSDYVHAFLPLTGQIMHLIHTARRTGDSWISVHIDSRDQHLISAYAIRTATQRDSIVPAGCRWRPAHVTCPETGSVAYPAQIPDGYTTTAGHALPRFDRDTIAKIAADLDRLRAIDARPGAYPILRLRGDDLTVLEEQTYDGNWTWRQVDRLRPDRAGYFPLGAYQWSWETVTRPSPLLATVRRALTAVRRGLPGHARSRTGRP
;
A
#
# COMPACT_ATOMS: atom_id res chain seq x y z
N MET A 1 -20.72 5.99 10.56
CA MET A 1 -20.11 4.70 10.94
C MET A 1 -18.70 4.64 10.41
N PRO A 2 -17.71 4.20 11.20
CA PRO A 2 -16.32 4.10 10.75
C PRO A 2 -16.17 3.06 9.64
N ARG A 3 -15.32 3.38 8.67
CA ARG A 3 -14.90 2.49 7.58
C ARG A 3 -13.38 2.39 7.59
N TYR A 4 -12.87 1.18 7.72
CA TYR A 4 -11.45 0.87 7.71
C TYR A 4 -11.08 0.30 6.35
N TRP A 5 -9.91 0.67 5.82
CA TRP A 5 -9.45 0.26 4.49
C TRP A 5 -8.15 -0.52 4.61
N PHE A 6 -8.18 -1.76 4.16
CA PHE A 6 -7.02 -2.65 4.14
C PHE A 6 -6.66 -2.98 2.70
N ARG A 7 -5.39 -3.29 2.48
CA ARG A 7 -4.92 -3.84 1.21
C ARG A 7 -5.42 -5.26 1.08
N LEU A 8 -5.98 -5.60 -0.09
CA LEU A 8 -6.45 -6.95 -0.35
C LEU A 8 -5.28 -7.95 -0.33
N ASP A 9 -4.09 -7.49 -0.72
CA ASP A 9 -2.86 -8.28 -0.72
C ASP A 9 -2.38 -8.69 0.68
N ASP A 10 -2.74 -7.92 1.71
CA ASP A 10 -2.39 -8.24 3.11
C ASP A 10 -3.49 -9.11 3.74
N VAL A 11 -4.75 -8.92 3.32
CA VAL A 11 -5.91 -9.64 3.90
C VAL A 11 -6.10 -11.03 3.28
N ALA A 12 -5.80 -11.21 2.00
CA ALA A 12 -5.99 -12.50 1.33
C ALA A 12 -5.09 -13.61 1.90
N PRO A 13 -3.80 -13.39 2.20
CA PRO A 13 -2.98 -14.39 2.86
C PRO A 13 -3.51 -14.76 4.25
N LEU A 14 -3.94 -13.79 5.06
CA LEU A 14 -4.54 -14.05 6.38
C LEU A 14 -5.79 -14.92 6.28
N THR A 15 -6.61 -14.67 5.25
CA THR A 15 -7.81 -15.46 4.94
C THR A 15 -7.43 -16.91 4.62
N ALA A 16 -6.44 -17.10 3.73
CA ALA A 16 -5.96 -18.42 3.36
C ALA A 16 -5.38 -19.19 4.56
N HIS A 17 -4.60 -18.51 5.41
CA HIS A 17 -4.06 -19.09 6.64
C HIS A 17 -5.19 -19.54 7.59
N ALA A 18 -6.16 -18.67 7.89
CA ALA A 18 -7.26 -19.01 8.79
C ALA A 18 -8.07 -20.22 8.30
N ILE A 19 -8.29 -20.34 6.99
CA ILE A 19 -9.00 -21.49 6.38
C ILE A 19 -8.16 -22.76 6.42
N GLY A 20 -6.84 -22.65 6.22
CA GLY A 20 -5.93 -23.79 6.16
C GLY A 20 -5.63 -24.44 7.51
N CYS A 21 -5.89 -23.76 8.63
CA CYS A 21 -5.69 -24.31 9.96
C CYS A 21 -6.81 -25.29 10.37
N GLU A 22 -6.42 -26.41 10.98
CA GLU A 22 -7.35 -27.39 11.56
C GLU A 22 -8.00 -26.90 12.86
N GLN A 23 -7.30 -26.02 13.58
CA GLN A 23 -7.73 -25.46 14.86
C GLN A 23 -7.81 -23.95 14.80
N HIS A 24 -8.69 -23.38 15.60
CA HIS A 24 -8.94 -21.94 15.67
C HIS A 24 -8.99 -21.49 17.12
N THR A 25 -8.31 -20.38 17.39
CA THR A 25 -8.31 -19.75 18.71
C THR A 25 -9.63 -19.02 18.92
N THR A 26 -10.43 -19.48 19.87
CA THR A 26 -11.66 -18.77 20.25
C THR A 26 -11.33 -17.40 20.81
N THR A 27 -11.88 -16.35 20.21
CA THR A 27 -11.66 -14.99 20.68
C THR A 27 -12.75 -14.54 21.65
N ARG A 28 -12.46 -13.52 22.48
CA ARG A 28 -13.48 -12.91 23.33
C ARG A 28 -14.65 -12.34 22.52
N ALA A 29 -14.37 -11.70 21.37
CA ALA A 29 -15.40 -11.17 20.50
C ALA A 29 -16.31 -12.26 19.93
N GLU A 30 -15.73 -13.38 19.52
CA GLU A 30 -16.46 -14.56 19.06
C GLU A 30 -17.35 -15.18 20.14
N ALA A 31 -16.82 -15.33 21.37
CA ALA A 31 -17.59 -15.81 22.51
C ALA A 31 -18.76 -14.87 22.85
N LEU A 32 -18.54 -13.55 22.79
CA LEU A 32 -19.60 -12.55 23.02
C LEU A 32 -20.63 -12.51 21.89
N ALA A 33 -20.22 -12.79 20.65
CA ALA A 33 -21.11 -12.90 19.50
C ALA A 33 -21.92 -14.22 19.49
N GLY A 34 -21.62 -15.17 20.38
CA GLY A 34 -22.22 -16.50 20.36
C GLY A 34 -21.94 -17.27 19.07
N ALA A 35 -20.83 -16.96 18.40
CA ALA A 35 -20.48 -17.56 17.12
C ALA A 35 -19.80 -18.92 17.31
N ASN A 36 -20.00 -19.82 16.35
CA ASN A 36 -19.31 -21.11 16.34
C ASN A 36 -17.82 -20.93 16.07
N ASN A 37 -16.99 -21.72 16.74
CA ASN A 37 -15.55 -21.74 16.46
C ASN A 37 -15.28 -22.18 15.02
N GLY A 38 -14.50 -21.38 14.29
CA GLY A 38 -14.20 -21.63 12.89
C GLY A 38 -13.25 -20.60 12.29
N PRO A 39 -12.94 -20.70 10.98
CA PRO A 39 -12.01 -19.81 10.32
C PRO A 39 -12.55 -18.38 10.31
N ALA A 40 -11.73 -17.43 10.77
CA ALA A 40 -12.11 -16.05 10.86
C ALA A 40 -10.93 -15.08 10.79
N LEU A 41 -11.24 -13.82 10.51
CA LEU A 41 -10.34 -12.71 10.77
C LEU A 41 -10.78 -11.97 12.02
N VAL A 42 -9.81 -11.64 12.86
CA VAL A 42 -10.00 -10.90 14.10
C VAL A 42 -9.62 -9.46 13.84
N PHE A 43 -10.58 -8.56 14.00
CA PHE A 43 -10.36 -7.13 13.94
C PHE A 43 -10.00 -6.60 15.33
N ALA A 44 -9.03 -5.69 15.38
CA ALA A 44 -8.72 -4.91 16.56
C ALA A 44 -8.53 -3.44 16.17
N SER A 45 -9.11 -2.51 16.94
CA SER A 45 -8.85 -1.07 16.81
C SER A 45 -8.31 -0.52 18.13
N THR A 46 -7.11 0.05 18.08
CA THR A 46 -6.44 0.74 19.19
C THR A 46 -6.28 2.23 18.87
N ARG A 47 -5.56 2.96 19.72
CA ARG A 47 -5.12 4.33 19.43
C ARG A 47 -4.07 4.39 18.32
N ASP A 48 -3.31 3.30 18.15
CA ASP A 48 -2.17 3.24 17.23
C ASP A 48 -2.60 2.83 15.81
N GLY A 49 -3.80 2.25 15.67
CA GLY A 49 -4.39 1.93 14.39
C GLY A 49 -5.44 0.83 14.49
N ALA A 50 -5.79 0.26 13.35
CA ALA A 50 -6.64 -0.90 13.29
C ALA A 50 -6.00 -2.02 12.48
N THR A 51 -6.18 -3.25 12.91
CA THR A 51 -5.56 -4.44 12.31
C THR A 51 -6.58 -5.53 12.05
N LEU A 52 -6.27 -6.39 11.09
CA LEU A 52 -6.89 -7.69 10.87
C LEU A 52 -5.82 -8.77 11.03
N ARG A 53 -6.17 -9.87 11.68
CA ARG A 53 -5.29 -11.06 11.82
C ARG A 53 -6.09 -12.34 11.70
N SER A 54 -5.43 -13.44 11.34
CA SER A 54 -6.02 -14.79 11.35
C SER A 54 -6.26 -15.29 12.79
N ASN A 55 -7.35 -16.03 13.02
CA ASN A 55 -7.56 -16.80 14.27
C ASN A 55 -7.05 -18.26 14.22
N GLY A 56 -6.52 -18.72 13.07
CA GLY A 56 -5.97 -20.06 12.92
C GLY A 56 -4.84 -20.39 13.92
N ASN A 57 -4.75 -21.67 14.29
CA ASN A 57 -3.74 -22.25 15.18
C ASN A 57 -2.95 -23.34 14.42
N PRO A 58 -1.60 -23.29 14.35
CA PRO A 58 -0.70 -22.31 14.97
C PRO A 58 -0.94 -20.88 14.49
N ALA A 59 -0.69 -19.90 15.36
CA ALA A 59 -0.74 -18.49 14.99
C ALA A 59 0.39 -18.16 13.99
N TRP A 60 0.12 -17.23 13.07
CA TRP A 60 1.10 -16.78 12.09
C TRP A 60 1.90 -15.60 12.63
N TYR A 61 3.22 -15.73 12.61
CA TYR A 61 4.18 -14.70 13.01
C TYR A 61 5.08 -14.28 11.85
N ASP A 62 5.46 -13.00 11.86
CA ASP A 62 6.50 -12.44 10.99
C ASP A 62 7.91 -12.82 11.49
N HIS A 63 8.95 -12.50 10.69
CA HIS A 63 10.34 -12.83 11.01
C HIS A 63 10.82 -12.27 12.35
N ASP A 64 10.28 -11.12 12.77
CA ASP A 64 10.59 -10.47 14.04
C ASP A 64 9.84 -11.08 15.24
N GLY A 65 9.03 -12.12 15.01
CA GLY A 65 8.22 -12.77 16.04
C GLY A 65 6.93 -12.03 16.39
N SER A 66 6.63 -10.89 15.74
CA SER A 66 5.33 -10.23 15.88
C SER A 66 4.24 -11.02 15.15
N GLN A 67 3.00 -10.93 15.62
CA GLN A 67 1.90 -11.62 14.96
C GLN A 67 1.60 -10.98 13.60
N HIS A 68 1.55 -11.78 12.54
CA HIS A 68 1.27 -11.30 11.19
C HIS A 68 -0.12 -10.68 11.10
N CYS A 69 -0.18 -9.42 10.66
CA CYS A 69 -1.40 -8.62 10.61
C CYS A 69 -1.47 -7.77 9.32
N ALA A 70 -2.69 -7.53 8.85
CA ALA A 70 -2.99 -6.51 7.86
C ALA A 70 -3.36 -5.21 8.57
N TYR A 71 -2.75 -4.09 8.16
CA TYR A 71 -2.96 -2.80 8.80
C TYR A 71 -3.95 -1.94 8.02
N ALA A 72 -4.90 -1.33 8.74
CA ALA A 72 -5.83 -0.39 8.16
C ALA A 72 -5.10 0.92 7.83
N THR A 73 -5.17 1.35 6.58
CA THR A 73 -4.62 2.64 6.16
C THR A 73 -5.47 3.80 6.69
N ALA A 74 -4.81 4.83 7.23
CA ALA A 74 -5.48 6.01 7.78
C ALA A 74 -4.75 7.31 7.41
N TRP A 75 -5.53 8.36 7.17
CA TRP A 75 -5.00 9.72 7.22
C TRP A 75 -5.02 10.22 8.67
N ARG A 76 -4.12 11.14 8.98
CA ARG A 76 -4.05 11.93 10.22
C ARG A 76 -4.02 13.41 9.87
N HIS A 77 -4.86 14.20 10.52
CA HIS A 77 -4.85 15.65 10.47
C HIS A 77 -3.90 16.16 11.56
N ALA A 78 -2.69 16.57 11.18
CA ALA A 78 -1.63 16.95 12.12
C ALA A 78 -2.06 18.06 13.10
N PRO A 79 -2.77 19.13 12.68
CA PRO A 79 -3.17 20.20 13.60
C PRO A 79 -4.16 19.78 14.69
N THR A 80 -5.07 18.84 14.42
CA THR A 80 -6.13 18.46 15.38
C THR A 80 -5.97 17.04 15.93
N GLY A 81 -4.98 16.28 15.47
CA GLY A 81 -4.80 14.86 15.80
C GLY A 81 -5.88 13.93 15.26
N ARG A 82 -6.88 14.44 14.52
CA ARG A 82 -8.00 13.64 14.00
C ARG A 82 -7.50 12.62 12.99
N THR A 83 -8.03 11.41 13.00
CA THR A 83 -7.70 10.37 12.00
C THR A 83 -8.95 9.91 11.25
N SER A 84 -8.77 9.15 10.16
CA SER A 84 -9.89 8.51 9.48
C SER A 84 -10.51 7.35 10.26
N HIS A 85 -9.82 6.88 11.30
CA HIS A 85 -10.35 5.91 12.24
C HIS A 85 -11.16 6.68 13.27
N VAL A 86 -12.42 6.29 13.49
CA VAL A 86 -13.16 6.84 14.62
C VAL A 86 -12.47 6.28 15.85
N HIS A 87 -11.95 7.15 16.71
CA HIS A 87 -11.53 6.77 18.05
C HIS A 87 -12.79 6.32 18.80
N LEU A 88 -13.07 5.02 18.72
CA LEU A 88 -13.91 4.39 19.73
C LEU A 88 -13.07 4.50 21.01
N SER A 89 -13.65 5.14 22.04
CA SER A 89 -13.00 5.44 23.33
C SER A 89 -12.40 4.19 23.99
N ASP A 90 -12.83 3.03 23.53
CA ASP A 90 -12.53 1.72 24.04
C ASP A 90 -11.87 0.88 22.94
N TYR A 91 -10.98 0.01 23.37
CA TYR A 91 -10.39 -1.03 22.54
C TYR A 91 -11.49 -1.91 21.96
N VAL A 92 -11.64 -1.89 20.64
CA VAL A 92 -12.70 -2.66 19.95
C VAL A 92 -12.14 -3.91 19.33
N HIS A 93 -12.80 -5.02 19.63
CA HIS A 93 -12.57 -6.31 19.02
C HIS A 93 -13.82 -6.81 18.34
N ALA A 94 -13.68 -7.10 17.05
CA ALA A 94 -14.74 -7.67 16.24
C ALA A 94 -14.24 -8.92 15.51
N PHE A 95 -15.15 -9.82 15.20
CA PHE A 95 -14.90 -11.11 14.60
C PHE A 95 -15.54 -11.15 13.21
N LEU A 96 -14.77 -11.49 12.17
CA LEU A 96 -15.25 -11.67 10.81
C LEU A 96 -15.19 -13.16 10.44
N PRO A 97 -16.30 -13.90 10.55
CA PRO A 97 -16.33 -15.31 10.16
C PRO A 97 -16.10 -15.45 8.66
N LEU A 98 -15.20 -16.34 8.24
CA LEU A 98 -14.90 -16.60 6.83
C LEU A 98 -15.92 -17.56 6.22
N THR A 99 -17.13 -17.07 6.02
CA THR A 99 -18.20 -17.83 5.34
C THR A 99 -17.92 -17.97 3.84
N GLY A 100 -18.63 -18.89 3.18
CA GLY A 100 -18.54 -19.08 1.73
C GLY A 100 -18.70 -17.79 0.93
N GLN A 101 -19.56 -16.88 1.38
CA GLN A 101 -19.78 -15.57 0.75
C GLN A 101 -18.55 -14.67 0.85
N ILE A 102 -17.93 -14.56 2.03
CA ILE A 102 -16.75 -13.71 2.25
C ILE A 102 -15.53 -14.28 1.52
N MET A 103 -15.35 -15.60 1.56
CA MET A 103 -14.31 -16.28 0.80
C MET A 103 -14.45 -16.01 -0.70
N HIS A 104 -15.66 -16.17 -1.24
CA HIS A 104 -15.95 -15.89 -2.64
C HIS A 104 -15.70 -14.42 -3.00
N LEU A 105 -16.11 -13.48 -2.13
CA LEU A 105 -15.85 -12.05 -2.32
C LEU A 105 -14.35 -11.75 -2.45
N ILE A 106 -13.52 -12.24 -1.52
CA ILE A 106 -12.07 -12.00 -1.52
C ILE A 106 -11.41 -12.64 -2.75
N HIS A 107 -11.80 -13.85 -3.11
CA HIS A 107 -11.25 -14.54 -4.27
C HIS A 107 -11.63 -13.85 -5.58
N THR A 108 -12.89 -13.45 -5.73
CA THR A 108 -13.38 -12.74 -6.91
C THR A 108 -12.71 -11.38 -7.03
N ALA A 109 -12.58 -10.63 -5.94
CA ALA A 109 -11.92 -9.32 -5.92
C ALA A 109 -10.48 -9.37 -6.47
N ARG A 110 -9.69 -10.37 -6.07
CA ARG A 110 -8.34 -10.56 -6.63
C ARG A 110 -8.35 -10.83 -8.12
N ARG A 111 -9.34 -11.59 -8.61
CA ARG A 111 -9.47 -11.92 -10.04
C ARG A 111 -9.97 -10.75 -10.89
N THR A 112 -10.80 -9.88 -10.31
CA THR A 112 -11.36 -8.71 -11.00
C THR A 112 -10.47 -7.47 -10.91
N GLY A 113 -9.35 -7.55 -10.19
CA GLY A 113 -8.37 -6.48 -10.07
C GLY A 113 -8.71 -5.44 -9.01
N ASP A 114 -9.54 -5.79 -8.02
CA ASP A 114 -9.70 -4.98 -6.82
C ASP A 114 -8.44 -5.07 -5.96
N SER A 115 -8.07 -3.95 -5.34
CA SER A 115 -6.84 -3.82 -4.55
C SER A 115 -7.11 -3.53 -3.07
N TRP A 116 -8.37 -3.22 -2.74
CA TRP A 116 -8.77 -2.77 -1.41
C TRP A 116 -9.98 -3.56 -0.89
N ILE A 117 -9.98 -3.75 0.42
CA ILE A 117 -11.14 -4.22 1.17
C ILE A 117 -11.47 -3.19 2.25
N SER A 118 -12.75 -2.83 2.31
CA SER A 118 -13.29 -1.95 3.34
C SER A 118 -14.11 -2.74 4.34
N VAL A 119 -13.89 -2.45 5.62
CA VAL A 119 -14.61 -3.05 6.75
C VAL A 119 -15.37 -1.94 7.47
N HIS A 120 -16.67 -2.11 7.55
CA HIS A 120 -17.55 -1.28 8.36
C HIS A 120 -17.68 -1.90 9.74
N ILE A 121 -17.44 -1.11 10.78
CA ILE A 121 -17.68 -1.56 12.16
C ILE A 121 -18.90 -0.81 12.68
N ASP A 122 -19.95 -1.55 13.02
CA ASP A 122 -21.08 -0.98 13.76
C ASP A 122 -20.67 -0.85 15.23
N SER A 123 -20.73 0.38 15.75
CA SER A 123 -20.48 0.66 17.16
C SER A 123 -21.49 0.02 18.11
N ARG A 124 -22.63 -0.49 17.60
CA ARG A 124 -23.68 -1.16 18.40
C ARG A 124 -23.49 -2.68 18.47
N ASP A 125 -22.96 -3.28 17.41
CA ASP A 125 -22.76 -4.73 17.26
C ASP A 125 -21.26 -5.02 17.12
N GLN A 126 -20.49 -4.54 18.11
CA GLN A 126 -19.03 -4.41 18.03
C GLN A 126 -18.27 -5.74 17.93
N HIS A 127 -18.97 -6.88 17.96
CA HIS A 127 -18.36 -8.19 18.12
C HIS A 127 -18.43 -9.04 16.86
N LEU A 128 -19.41 -8.82 15.97
CA LEU A 128 -19.57 -9.59 14.74
C LEU A 128 -19.57 -8.67 13.51
N ILE A 129 -18.64 -8.94 12.60
CA ILE A 129 -18.57 -8.28 11.30
C ILE A 129 -19.35 -9.12 10.30
N SER A 130 -20.53 -8.64 9.90
CA SER A 130 -21.35 -9.32 8.89
C SER A 130 -20.75 -9.21 7.48
N ALA A 131 -21.12 -10.12 6.58
CA ALA A 131 -20.72 -10.04 5.18
C ALA A 131 -21.13 -8.72 4.49
N TYR A 132 -22.23 -8.10 4.92
CA TYR A 132 -22.70 -6.81 4.40
C TYR A 132 -21.84 -5.62 4.82
N ALA A 133 -21.05 -5.78 5.88
CA ALA A 133 -20.11 -4.79 6.37
C ALA A 133 -18.79 -4.78 5.57
N ILE A 134 -18.61 -5.73 4.65
CA ILE A 134 -17.40 -5.86 3.82
C ILE A 134 -17.70 -5.43 2.39
N ARG A 135 -16.80 -4.62 1.82
CA ARG A 135 -16.83 -4.29 0.38
C ARG A 135 -15.43 -4.31 -0.19
N THR A 136 -15.27 -4.74 -1.43
CA THR A 136 -14.01 -4.61 -2.18
C THR A 136 -14.08 -3.45 -3.15
N ALA A 137 -12.94 -2.88 -3.47
CA ALA A 137 -12.83 -1.81 -4.45
C ALA A 137 -11.46 -1.82 -5.13
N THR A 138 -11.45 -1.36 -6.37
CA THR A 138 -10.23 -1.10 -7.13
C THR A 138 -9.40 0.01 -6.50
N GLN A 139 -10.06 1.04 -5.97
CA GLN A 139 -9.44 2.19 -5.32
C GLN A 139 -10.23 2.59 -4.07
N ARG A 140 -9.54 3.14 -3.08
CA ARG A 140 -10.16 3.76 -1.91
C ARG A 140 -10.95 5.02 -2.30
N ASP A 141 -12.22 5.11 -1.86
CA ASP A 141 -13.16 6.19 -2.20
C ASP A 141 -12.65 7.62 -1.89
N SER A 142 -11.81 7.78 -0.86
CA SER A 142 -11.26 9.09 -0.46
C SER A 142 -9.94 8.95 0.30
N ILE A 143 -8.91 9.67 -0.17
CA ILE A 143 -7.58 9.75 0.46
C ILE A 143 -7.60 10.69 1.68
N VAL A 144 -8.50 11.65 1.71
CA VAL A 144 -8.70 12.61 2.81
C VAL A 144 -10.18 12.96 2.90
N PRO A 145 -10.65 13.60 4.00
CA PRO A 145 -12.04 14.03 4.11
C PRO A 145 -12.48 14.89 2.93
N ALA A 146 -13.77 14.77 2.58
CA ALA A 146 -14.40 15.68 1.64
C ALA A 146 -14.25 17.14 2.14
N GLY A 147 -14.03 18.06 1.19
CA GLY A 147 -13.84 19.48 1.49
C GLY A 147 -12.44 19.85 2.00
N CYS A 148 -11.50 18.89 2.08
CA CYS A 148 -10.10 19.22 2.33
C CYS A 148 -9.56 20.18 1.27
N ARG A 149 -8.79 21.19 1.72
CA ARG A 149 -8.08 22.11 0.82
C ARG A 149 -6.81 21.43 0.31
N TRP A 150 -6.60 21.49 -0.99
CA TRP A 150 -5.38 21.01 -1.62
C TRP A 150 -4.46 22.18 -1.94
N ARG A 151 -3.15 21.98 -1.72
CA ARG A 151 -2.13 22.99 -2.04
C ARG A 151 -1.06 22.40 -2.96
N PRO A 152 -0.54 23.18 -3.91
CA PRO A 152 0.62 22.77 -4.69
C PRO A 152 1.84 22.49 -3.78
N ALA A 153 2.59 21.45 -4.13
CA ALA A 153 3.84 21.07 -3.49
C ALA A 153 4.75 20.35 -4.48
N HIS A 154 6.00 20.10 -4.07
CA HIS A 154 6.82 19.08 -4.68
C HIS A 154 6.99 17.93 -3.69
N VAL A 155 6.91 16.70 -4.19
CA VAL A 155 7.07 15.49 -3.37
C VAL A 155 8.11 14.56 -3.98
N THR A 156 8.78 13.81 -3.12
CA THR A 156 9.77 12.79 -3.48
C THR A 156 9.49 11.50 -2.70
N CYS A 157 9.99 10.39 -3.20
CA CYS A 157 9.74 9.07 -2.63
C CYS A 157 10.83 8.09 -3.11
N PRO A 158 11.36 7.22 -2.22
CA PRO A 158 12.39 6.24 -2.57
C PRO A 158 12.04 5.37 -3.79
N GLU A 159 10.77 4.95 -3.90
CA GLU A 159 10.21 4.11 -4.96
C GLU A 159 10.31 4.78 -6.34
N THR A 160 10.51 6.10 -6.38
CA THR A 160 10.73 6.87 -7.61
C THR A 160 12.18 7.30 -7.83
N GLY A 161 13.13 6.64 -7.14
CA GLY A 161 14.54 7.03 -7.15
C GLY A 161 14.78 8.38 -6.46
N SER A 162 13.90 8.77 -5.54
CA SER A 162 13.91 10.06 -4.83
C SER A 162 13.83 11.30 -5.75
N VAL A 163 13.25 11.18 -6.94
CA VAL A 163 13.00 12.31 -7.84
C VAL A 163 11.86 13.16 -7.30
N ALA A 164 12.02 14.49 -7.38
CA ALA A 164 11.00 15.44 -6.97
C ALA A 164 10.00 15.69 -8.12
N TYR A 165 8.71 15.54 -7.84
CA TYR A 165 7.62 15.77 -8.78
C TYR A 165 6.64 16.82 -8.25
N PRO A 166 6.07 17.69 -9.13
CA PRO A 166 5.00 18.58 -8.73
C PRO A 166 3.75 17.76 -8.37
N ALA A 167 3.08 18.13 -7.29
CA ALA A 167 1.88 17.45 -6.83
C ALA A 167 0.94 18.42 -6.13
N GLN A 168 -0.26 17.95 -5.82
CA GLN A 168 -1.10 18.56 -4.81
C GLN A 168 -1.09 17.69 -3.56
N ILE A 169 -0.95 18.33 -2.40
CA ILE A 169 -1.06 17.66 -1.10
C ILE A 169 -2.22 18.25 -0.30
N PRO A 170 -2.90 17.44 0.52
CA PRO A 170 -3.99 17.90 1.35
C PRO A 170 -3.45 18.69 2.54
N ASP A 171 -4.02 19.86 2.81
CA ASP A 171 -3.51 20.77 3.83
C ASP A 171 -3.74 20.21 5.24
N GLY A 172 -2.65 20.03 5.99
CA GLY A 172 -2.67 19.47 7.34
C GLY A 172 -2.86 17.95 7.43
N TYR A 173 -2.94 17.21 6.31
CA TYR A 173 -3.16 15.76 6.33
C TYR A 173 -1.93 14.96 5.87
N THR A 174 -1.62 13.89 6.60
CA THR A 174 -0.56 12.92 6.31
C THR A 174 -1.09 11.50 6.49
N THR A 175 -0.29 10.48 6.20
CA THR A 175 -0.51 9.14 6.75
C THR A 175 -0.31 9.16 8.27
N THR A 176 -0.69 8.09 8.96
CA THR A 176 -0.38 7.90 10.39
C THR A 176 1.13 7.87 10.67
N ALA A 177 1.92 7.40 9.71
CA ALA A 177 3.39 7.42 9.74
C ALA A 177 4.00 8.80 9.38
N GLY A 178 3.18 9.79 9.03
CA GLY A 178 3.64 11.15 8.73
C GLY A 178 4.02 11.42 7.27
N HIS A 179 3.85 10.44 6.37
CA HIS A 179 4.11 10.63 4.94
C HIS A 179 3.05 11.51 4.29
N ALA A 180 3.44 12.24 3.25
CA ALA A 180 2.53 13.05 2.45
C ALA A 180 1.51 12.16 1.71
N LEU A 181 0.35 12.73 1.41
CA LEU A 181 -0.71 12.07 0.65
C LEU A 181 -0.90 12.80 -0.70
N PRO A 182 0.06 12.70 -1.63
CA PRO A 182 -0.02 13.46 -2.86
C PRO A 182 -1.06 12.93 -3.83
N ARG A 183 -1.50 13.83 -4.70
CA ARG A 183 -2.19 13.51 -5.95
C ARG A 183 -1.52 14.27 -7.10
N PHE A 184 -1.47 13.63 -8.26
CA PHE A 184 -0.68 14.07 -9.41
C PHE A 184 -1.56 14.27 -10.63
N ASP A 185 -1.31 15.32 -11.41
CA ASP A 185 -1.95 15.44 -12.71
C ASP A 185 -1.41 14.37 -13.68
N ARG A 186 -2.10 14.23 -14.82
CA ARG A 186 -1.78 13.23 -15.83
C ARG A 186 -0.37 13.37 -16.40
N ASP A 187 0.08 14.61 -16.65
CA ASP A 187 1.41 14.88 -17.21
C ASP A 187 2.51 14.49 -16.22
N THR A 188 2.28 14.72 -14.94
CA THR A 188 3.19 14.30 -13.89
C THR A 188 3.23 12.78 -13.75
N ILE A 189 2.08 12.09 -13.83
CA ILE A 189 2.04 10.62 -13.87
C ILE A 189 2.84 10.07 -15.06
N ALA A 190 2.66 10.65 -16.25
CA ALA A 190 3.40 10.25 -17.44
C ALA A 190 4.91 10.45 -17.27
N LYS A 191 5.32 11.56 -16.61
CA LYS A 191 6.72 11.82 -16.28
C LYS A 191 7.28 10.81 -15.28
N ILE A 192 6.57 10.53 -14.18
CA ILE A 192 6.97 9.53 -13.18
C ILE A 192 7.15 8.17 -13.86
N ALA A 193 6.21 7.76 -14.72
CA ALA A 193 6.30 6.51 -15.47
C ALA A 193 7.57 6.44 -16.35
N ALA A 194 7.85 7.51 -17.11
CA ALA A 194 9.05 7.58 -17.95
C ALA A 194 10.36 7.57 -17.14
N ASP A 195 10.39 8.23 -15.99
CA ASP A 195 11.55 8.25 -15.11
C ASP A 195 11.77 6.87 -14.44
N LEU A 196 10.71 6.16 -14.04
CA LEU A 196 10.78 4.77 -13.56
C LEU A 196 11.30 3.81 -14.63
N ASP A 197 10.82 3.93 -15.89
CA ASP A 197 11.32 3.11 -17.00
C ASP A 197 12.82 3.34 -17.24
N ARG A 198 13.31 4.58 -17.09
CA ARG A 198 14.75 4.89 -17.16
C ARG A 198 15.53 4.30 -16.00
N LEU A 199 15.00 4.38 -14.76
CA LEU A 199 15.66 3.81 -13.59
C LEU A 199 15.80 2.29 -13.72
N ARG A 200 14.77 1.61 -14.21
CA ARG A 200 14.82 0.16 -14.50
C ARG A 200 15.82 -0.20 -15.60
N ALA A 201 16.04 0.67 -16.58
CA ALA A 201 17.07 0.46 -17.59
C ALA A 201 18.50 0.59 -17.02
N ILE A 202 18.67 1.29 -15.89
CA ILE A 202 19.96 1.48 -15.20
C ILE A 202 20.18 0.40 -14.15
N ASP A 203 19.16 0.07 -13.37
CA ASP A 203 19.15 -0.98 -12.36
C ASP A 203 18.13 -2.05 -12.75
N ALA A 204 18.64 -3.08 -13.41
CA ALA A 204 17.83 -4.19 -13.92
C ALA A 204 17.48 -5.23 -12.84
N ARG A 205 17.76 -4.95 -11.55
CA ARG A 205 17.34 -5.84 -10.47
C ARG A 205 15.82 -5.89 -10.42
N PRO A 206 15.23 -7.09 -10.51
CA PRO A 206 13.78 -7.20 -10.52
C PRO A 206 13.16 -6.71 -9.21
N GLY A 207 12.02 -6.02 -9.34
CA GLY A 207 11.33 -5.43 -8.20
C GLY A 207 12.01 -4.19 -7.60
N ALA A 208 13.12 -3.70 -8.17
CA ALA A 208 13.78 -2.50 -7.68
C ALA A 208 12.91 -1.24 -7.83
N TYR A 209 12.08 -1.20 -8.87
CA TYR A 209 11.17 -0.08 -9.14
C TYR A 209 9.82 -0.58 -9.66
N PRO A 210 8.72 0.07 -9.26
CA PRO A 210 7.40 -0.23 -9.79
C PRO A 210 7.30 0.16 -11.27
N ILE A 211 6.37 -0.46 -11.98
CA ILE A 211 6.02 -0.11 -13.34
C ILE A 211 4.64 0.53 -13.38
N LEU A 212 4.57 1.66 -14.06
CA LEU A 212 3.33 2.39 -14.27
C LEU A 212 2.83 2.19 -15.70
N ARG A 213 1.55 1.84 -15.83
CA ARG A 213 0.87 1.72 -17.13
C ARG A 213 -0.40 2.56 -17.10
N LEU A 214 -0.36 3.68 -17.82
CA LEU A 214 -1.52 4.57 -17.97
C LEU A 214 -2.26 4.23 -19.27
N ARG A 215 -3.53 3.85 -19.17
CA ARG A 215 -4.43 3.61 -20.31
C ARG A 215 -5.72 4.39 -20.12
N GLY A 216 -5.89 5.46 -20.88
CA GLY A 216 -7.01 6.38 -20.66
C GLY A 216 -6.90 6.99 -19.26
N ASP A 217 -7.92 6.77 -18.44
CA ASP A 217 -7.97 7.24 -17.04
C ASP A 217 -7.73 6.12 -16.02
N ASP A 218 -7.30 4.95 -16.49
CA ASP A 218 -6.87 3.85 -15.62
C ASP A 218 -5.34 3.84 -15.56
N LEU A 219 -4.79 4.05 -14.35
CA LEU A 219 -3.38 3.87 -14.04
C LEU A 219 -3.20 2.55 -13.28
N THR A 220 -2.47 1.62 -13.86
CA THR A 220 -2.09 0.36 -13.21
C THR A 220 -0.66 0.46 -12.67
N VAL A 221 -0.49 0.09 -11.41
CA VAL A 221 0.81 -0.05 -10.74
C VAL A 221 1.16 -1.54 -10.68
N LEU A 222 2.28 -1.90 -11.27
CA LEU A 222 2.78 -3.27 -11.33
C LEU A 222 4.11 -3.38 -10.59
N GLU A 223 4.32 -4.52 -9.95
CA GLU A 223 5.61 -4.93 -9.42
C GLU A 223 6.07 -6.24 -10.07
N GLU A 224 7.37 -6.34 -10.31
CA GLU A 224 7.98 -7.60 -10.71
C GLU A 224 8.16 -8.48 -9.48
N GLN A 225 7.67 -9.72 -9.56
CA GLN A 225 7.85 -10.73 -8.53
C GLN A 225 8.43 -12.00 -9.14
N THR A 226 9.26 -12.71 -8.38
CA THR A 226 9.66 -14.07 -8.71
C THR A 226 8.70 -15.05 -8.05
N TYR A 227 8.12 -15.95 -8.84
CA TYR A 227 7.34 -17.08 -8.33
C TYR A 227 7.86 -18.35 -9.00
N ASP A 228 8.29 -19.33 -8.21
CA ASP A 228 8.88 -20.59 -8.67
C ASP A 228 10.03 -20.42 -9.69
N GLY A 229 10.88 -19.40 -9.47
CA GLY A 229 12.01 -19.08 -10.36
C GLY A 229 11.62 -18.38 -11.67
N ASN A 230 10.33 -18.15 -11.91
CA ASN A 230 9.82 -17.40 -13.06
C ASN A 230 9.47 -15.96 -12.68
N TRP A 231 9.77 -15.04 -13.60
CA TRP A 231 9.39 -13.63 -13.46
C TRP A 231 7.93 -13.44 -13.86
N THR A 232 7.16 -12.81 -12.98
CA THR A 232 5.78 -12.42 -13.24
C THR A 232 5.54 -10.97 -12.85
N TRP A 233 4.52 -10.39 -13.45
CA TRP A 233 4.06 -9.03 -13.18
C TRP A 233 2.82 -9.11 -12.32
N ARG A 234 2.89 -8.53 -11.13
CA ARG A 234 1.76 -8.46 -10.23
C ARG A 234 1.20 -7.05 -10.22
N GLN A 235 -0.10 -6.92 -10.45
CA GLN A 235 -0.79 -5.67 -10.18
C GLN A 235 -0.87 -5.45 -8.67
N VAL A 236 -0.25 -4.39 -8.19
CA VAL A 236 -0.28 -3.97 -6.79
C VAL A 236 -1.22 -2.80 -6.57
N ASP A 237 -1.55 -2.01 -7.60
CA ASP A 237 -2.62 -1.02 -7.44
C ASP A 237 -3.27 -0.68 -8.77
N ARG A 238 -4.49 -0.15 -8.70
CA ARG A 238 -5.16 0.40 -9.87
C ARG A 238 -5.92 1.65 -9.47
N LEU A 239 -5.60 2.74 -10.14
CA LEU A 239 -5.99 4.08 -9.77
C LEU A 239 -6.73 4.77 -10.92
N ARG A 240 -7.73 5.54 -10.57
CA ARG A 240 -8.45 6.48 -11.43
C ARG A 240 -8.23 7.89 -10.91
N PRO A 241 -8.28 8.90 -11.80
CA PRO A 241 -8.24 10.27 -11.34
C PRO A 241 -9.45 10.55 -10.46
N ASP A 242 -9.25 11.42 -9.47
CA ASP A 242 -10.36 11.99 -8.73
C ASP A 242 -11.20 12.93 -9.61
N ARG A 243 -12.26 13.50 -9.04
CA ARG A 243 -13.14 14.43 -9.77
C ARG A 243 -12.43 15.67 -10.34
N ALA A 244 -11.24 16.00 -9.84
CA ALA A 244 -10.44 17.11 -10.32
C ALA A 244 -9.36 16.68 -11.33
N GLY A 245 -9.33 15.41 -11.74
CA GLY A 245 -8.37 14.90 -12.73
C GLY A 245 -7.04 14.44 -12.15
N TYR A 246 -6.92 14.30 -10.83
CA TYR A 246 -5.64 13.96 -10.18
C TYR A 246 -5.59 12.50 -9.70
N PHE A 247 -4.47 11.82 -9.94
CA PHE A 247 -4.21 10.44 -9.55
C PHE A 247 -3.50 10.37 -8.19
N PRO A 248 -4.00 9.59 -7.22
CA PRO A 248 -3.36 9.45 -5.91
C PRO A 248 -2.32 8.31 -5.88
N LEU A 249 -1.31 8.43 -6.74
CA LEU A 249 -0.28 7.40 -6.89
C LEU A 249 0.47 7.14 -5.57
N GLY A 250 0.47 5.87 -5.14
CA GLY A 250 1.16 5.44 -3.94
C GLY A 250 0.59 6.03 -2.65
N ALA A 251 -0.61 6.64 -2.67
CA ALA A 251 -1.23 7.13 -1.46
C ALA A 251 -1.39 5.97 -0.45
N TYR A 252 -0.81 6.13 0.74
CA TYR A 252 -0.69 5.14 1.82
C TYR A 252 0.27 3.96 1.59
N GLN A 253 0.80 3.77 0.39
CA GLN A 253 1.74 2.67 0.08
C GLN A 253 3.17 3.17 0.01
N TRP A 254 3.37 4.38 -0.49
CA TRP A 254 4.69 4.94 -0.72
C TRP A 254 5.02 6.01 0.32
N SER A 255 6.30 6.08 0.66
CA SER A 255 6.82 7.02 1.66
C SER A 255 7.07 8.39 1.05
N TRP A 256 6.00 9.05 0.59
CA TRP A 256 6.10 10.38 0.00
C TRP A 256 6.49 11.44 1.02
N GLU A 257 7.43 12.30 0.65
CA GLU A 257 7.93 13.40 1.46
C GLU A 257 7.84 14.72 0.69
N THR A 258 7.48 15.81 1.36
CA THR A 258 7.47 17.14 0.75
C THR A 258 8.87 17.72 0.69
N VAL A 259 9.25 18.30 -0.44
CA VAL A 259 10.54 18.99 -0.61
C VAL A 259 10.36 20.48 -0.90
N THR A 260 11.14 21.31 -0.21
CA THR A 260 11.05 22.78 -0.30
C THR A 260 11.66 23.31 -1.60
N ARG A 261 12.56 22.54 -2.24
CA ARG A 261 13.14 22.84 -3.55
C ARG A 261 13.27 21.54 -4.35
N PRO A 262 12.82 21.48 -5.61
CA PRO A 262 13.12 20.34 -6.46
C PRO A 262 14.63 20.25 -6.62
N SER A 263 15.24 19.21 -6.06
CA SER A 263 16.65 18.92 -6.31
C SER A 263 16.74 18.36 -7.74
N PRO A 264 17.50 18.96 -8.67
CA PRO A 264 17.61 18.43 -10.02
C PRO A 264 18.38 17.10 -9.99
N LEU A 265 17.66 15.99 -9.96
CA LEU A 265 18.24 14.65 -9.79
C LEU A 265 19.15 14.24 -10.97
N LEU A 266 18.94 14.84 -12.14
CA LEU A 266 19.86 14.68 -13.28
C LEU A 266 21.24 15.27 -13.03
N ALA A 267 21.45 16.19 -12.08
CA ALA A 267 22.77 16.75 -11.78
C ALA A 267 23.59 15.84 -10.85
N THR A 268 22.95 15.22 -9.85
CA THR A 268 23.62 14.36 -8.87
C THR A 268 23.96 12.99 -9.46
N VAL A 269 23.04 12.41 -10.24
CA VAL A 269 23.30 11.14 -10.95
C VAL A 269 24.33 11.32 -12.07
N ARG A 270 24.32 12.44 -12.83
CA ARG A 270 25.42 12.75 -13.79
C ARG A 270 26.76 12.87 -13.09
N ARG A 271 26.85 13.56 -11.94
CA ARG A 271 28.13 13.74 -11.22
C ARG A 271 28.66 12.42 -10.67
N ALA A 272 27.79 11.58 -10.10
CA ALA A 272 28.15 10.25 -9.64
C ALA A 272 28.64 9.35 -10.80
N LEU A 273 27.93 9.34 -11.94
CA LEU A 273 28.31 8.55 -13.11
C LEU A 273 29.58 9.08 -13.81
N THR A 274 29.81 10.40 -13.82
CA THR A 274 31.04 11.00 -14.40
C THR A 274 32.27 10.71 -13.53
N ALA A 275 32.10 10.64 -12.21
CA ALA A 275 33.16 10.25 -11.28
C ALA A 275 33.55 8.78 -11.44
N VAL A 276 32.56 7.87 -11.60
CA VAL A 276 32.81 6.44 -11.87
C VAL A 276 33.51 6.23 -13.22
N ARG A 277 33.16 7.01 -14.26
CA ARG A 277 33.80 6.93 -15.59
C ARG A 277 35.23 7.49 -15.64
N ARG A 278 35.58 8.45 -14.78
CA ARG A 278 36.94 9.01 -14.66
C ARG A 278 37.85 8.22 -13.72
N GLY A 279 37.29 7.37 -12.88
CA GLY A 279 38.01 6.54 -11.90
C GLY A 279 38.43 5.15 -12.38
N LEU A 280 38.12 4.75 -13.62
CA LEU A 280 38.62 3.50 -14.19
C LEU A 280 39.99 3.76 -14.84
N PRO A 281 41.11 3.26 -14.27
CA PRO A 281 42.38 3.30 -14.98
C PRO A 281 42.25 2.44 -16.24
N GLY A 282 42.41 3.07 -17.39
CA GLY A 282 42.49 2.38 -18.67
C GLY A 282 43.66 1.41 -18.64
N HIS A 283 43.38 0.11 -18.63
CA HIS A 283 44.33 -0.90 -19.08
C HIS A 283 44.54 -0.70 -20.59
N ALA A 284 45.46 0.21 -20.91
CA ALA A 284 46.03 0.33 -22.22
C ALA A 284 47.00 -0.83 -22.44
N ARG A 285 46.64 -1.68 -23.41
CA ARG A 285 47.50 -2.69 -24.04
C ARG A 285 48.75 -2.04 -24.65
N SER A 286 49.92 -2.67 -24.48
CA SER A 286 51.00 -2.76 -25.48
C SER A 286 52.01 -3.82 -24.98
N ARG A 287 52.78 -4.59 -25.76
CA ARG A 287 52.85 -4.91 -27.19
C ARG A 287 53.75 -6.16 -27.27
N THR A 288 53.48 -6.99 -28.28
CA THR A 288 54.39 -7.92 -28.98
C THR A 288 55.90 -7.65 -28.88
N GLY A 289 56.70 -8.71 -28.68
CA GLY A 289 58.13 -8.73 -28.98
C GLY A 289 58.80 -10.08 -28.70
N ARG A 290 58.98 -10.90 -29.74
CA ARG A 290 59.88 -12.09 -29.78
C ARG A 290 61.35 -11.68 -29.65
N PRO A 291 62.23 -12.59 -29.25
CA PRO A 291 63.13 -13.21 -30.23
C PRO A 291 62.77 -14.67 -30.53
#